data_AF-A0A659PA60-F1
#
_entry.id   AF-A0A659PA60-F1
#
_cell.length_a   1.000
_cell.length_b   1.000
_cell.length_c   1.000
_cell.angle_alpha   90.00
_cell.angle_beta   90.00
_cell.angle_gamma   90.00
#
_symmetry.space_group_name_H-M   'P 1'
#
loop_
_entity.id
_entity.type
_entity.pdbx_description
1 polymer ?
#
loop_
_entity_poly.entity_id
_entity_poly.type
_entity_poly.pdbx_seq_one_letter_code
_entity_poly.pdbx_strand_id
1 'polypeptide(L)'
;MTVKRPVSASLAKAFFYIVLLSILSTGSALLTLTSSLRDAEAINIAGSLRMQSYRLGYDLQSRSPQINAHRQLFQHALNSPVLQNLNAWYVPQAVKTRYARLHANWLEMNSRLQDGDIAWYQSNINNYVNQIDLFVLALQHYAERKVMLVVAISLAGGIGIFTLVFFTLRRIRQQVVHPLNQLVTASQRIEHGQFAPLPLDTSLPNELGLLAKTFSQMSSELHKLYRSLEASVEEKTHDLHEAHRRLEVLYQCSQALNTSQIDVHCFRHILQIVREHDAAWYLELTVGDNWRISEG
;
A
#
# COMPACT_ATOMS: atom_id res chain seq x y z
N MET A 1 -26.53 -1.55 -2.46
CA MET A 1 -25.27 -1.77 -3.22
C MET A 1 -24.17 -2.09 -2.23
N THR A 2 -23.40 -3.15 -2.45
CA THR A 2 -22.35 -3.59 -1.51
C THR A 2 -20.96 -3.23 -2.03
N VAL A 3 -20.08 -2.81 -1.12
CA VAL A 3 -18.67 -2.50 -1.42
C VAL A 3 -17.92 -3.81 -1.65
N LYS A 4 -17.38 -4.01 -2.86
CA LYS A 4 -16.70 -5.27 -3.24
C LYS A 4 -15.30 -5.40 -2.64
N ARG A 5 -14.58 -4.29 -2.48
CA ARG A 5 -13.20 -4.23 -1.97
C ARG A 5 -13.06 -3.07 -0.98
N PRO A 6 -13.38 -3.29 0.30
CA PRO A 6 -13.23 -2.26 1.34
C PRO A 6 -11.79 -1.76 1.44
N VAL A 7 -11.61 -0.44 1.60
CA VAL A 7 -10.28 0.15 1.80
C VAL A 7 -9.59 -0.45 3.03
N SER A 8 -10.33 -0.64 4.12
CA SER A 8 -9.82 -1.23 5.37
C SER A 8 -9.21 -2.62 5.16
N ALA A 9 -9.92 -3.52 4.47
CA ALA A 9 -9.45 -4.87 4.16
C ALA A 9 -8.20 -4.84 3.25
N SER A 10 -8.13 -3.92 2.30
CA SER A 10 -6.95 -3.77 1.43
C SER A 10 -5.73 -3.28 2.20
N LEU A 11 -5.90 -2.30 3.10
CA LEU A 11 -4.82 -1.78 3.94
C LEU A 11 -4.34 -2.84 4.94
N ALA A 12 -5.27 -3.54 5.60
CA ALA A 12 -4.94 -4.61 6.54
C ALA A 12 -4.08 -5.71 5.87
N LYS A 13 -4.43 -6.12 4.65
CA LYS A 13 -3.62 -7.07 3.87
C LYS A 13 -2.21 -6.53 3.58
N ALA A 14 -2.10 -5.28 3.14
CA ALA A 14 -0.80 -4.67 2.87
C ALA A 14 0.09 -4.62 4.11
N PHE A 15 -0.44 -4.13 5.23
CA PHE A 15 0.28 -4.10 6.51
C PHE A 15 0.66 -5.50 7.00
N PHE A 16 -0.24 -6.47 6.87
CA PHE A 16 0.05 -7.86 7.22
C PHE A 16 1.27 -8.38 6.45
N TYR A 17 1.32 -8.19 5.12
CA TYR A 17 2.46 -8.66 4.32
C TYR A 17 3.77 -7.92 4.64
N ILE A 18 3.70 -6.61 4.91
CA ILE A 18 4.87 -5.83 5.32
C ILE A 18 5.43 -6.35 6.65
N VAL A 19 4.57 -6.53 7.65
CA VAL A 19 4.96 -7.02 8.97
C VAL A 19 5.46 -8.46 8.89
N LEU A 20 4.77 -9.32 8.14
CA LEU A 20 5.19 -10.72 7.94
C LEU A 20 6.58 -10.79 7.32
N LEU A 21 6.84 -10.02 6.27
CA LEU A 21 8.14 -10.01 5.60
C LEU A 21 9.24 -9.47 6.52
N SER A 22 8.94 -8.44 7.30
CA SER A 22 9.85 -7.89 8.31
C SER A 22 10.20 -8.93 9.39
N ILE A 23 9.20 -9.65 9.92
CA ILE A 23 9.40 -10.70 10.92
C ILE A 23 10.21 -11.86 10.36
N LEU A 24 9.90 -12.32 9.14
CA LEU A 24 10.64 -13.43 8.51
C LEU A 24 12.10 -13.06 8.26
N SER A 25 12.34 -11.87 7.72
CA SER A 25 13.70 -11.36 7.48
C SER A 25 14.48 -11.24 8.79
N THR A 26 13.93 -10.52 9.77
CA THR A 26 14.60 -10.27 11.06
C THR A 26 14.77 -11.56 11.87
N GLY A 27 13.76 -12.43 11.86
CA GLY A 27 13.80 -13.73 12.52
C GLY A 27 14.89 -14.63 11.95
N SER A 28 15.04 -14.67 10.62
CA SER A 28 16.12 -15.43 9.98
C SER A 28 17.51 -14.91 10.34
N ALA A 29 17.68 -13.59 10.43
CA ALA A 29 18.92 -12.96 10.84
C ALA A 29 19.27 -13.29 12.29
N LEU A 30 18.30 -13.20 13.21
CA LEU A 30 18.49 -13.48 14.63
C LEU A 30 18.79 -14.96 14.89
N LEU A 31 18.08 -15.87 14.23
CA LEU A 31 18.35 -17.31 14.30
C LEU A 31 19.76 -17.65 13.79
N THR A 32 20.20 -16.98 12.71
CA THR A 32 21.56 -17.20 12.21
C THR A 32 22.59 -16.63 13.17
N LEU A 33 22.40 -15.43 13.70
CA LEU A 33 23.31 -14.79 14.66
C LEU A 33 23.51 -15.64 15.91
N THR A 34 22.43 -16.19 16.46
CA THR A 34 22.50 -17.12 17.61
C THR A 34 23.25 -18.41 17.25
N SER A 35 23.08 -18.91 16.02
CA SER A 35 23.87 -20.04 15.53
C SER A 35 25.36 -19.70 15.35
N SER A 36 25.71 -18.46 14.98
CA SER A 36 27.08 -18.02 14.73
C SER A 36 27.95 -18.00 16.00
N LEU A 37 27.36 -17.84 17.19
CA LEU A 37 28.09 -17.98 18.45
C LEU A 37 28.69 -19.39 18.60
N ARG A 38 27.93 -20.41 18.21
CA ARG A 38 28.37 -21.82 18.23
C ARG A 38 29.39 -22.11 17.13
N ASP A 39 29.34 -21.40 16.00
CA ASP A 39 30.36 -21.52 14.95
C ASP A 39 31.73 -21.03 15.45
N ALA A 40 31.75 -19.88 16.14
CA ALA A 40 32.99 -19.33 16.70
C ALA A 40 33.62 -20.28 17.73
N GLU A 41 32.78 -20.88 18.58
CA GLU A 41 33.22 -21.92 19.53
C GLU A 41 33.75 -23.16 18.80
N ALA A 42 33.06 -23.67 17.77
CA ALA A 42 33.49 -24.82 16.98
C ALA A 42 34.84 -24.57 16.30
N ILE A 43 35.03 -23.39 15.70
CA ILE A 43 36.28 -22.97 15.06
C ILE A 43 37.41 -22.88 16.10
N ASN A 44 37.12 -22.35 17.30
CA ASN A 44 38.10 -22.25 18.37
C ASN A 44 38.54 -23.62 18.90
N ILE A 45 37.59 -24.52 19.19
CA ILE A 45 37.90 -25.87 19.66
C ILE A 45 38.63 -26.68 18.58
N ALA A 46 38.14 -26.67 17.33
CA ALA A 46 38.80 -27.31 16.21
C ALA A 46 40.22 -26.72 15.99
N GLY A 47 40.36 -25.41 16.15
CA GLY A 47 41.64 -24.72 16.10
C GLY A 47 42.62 -25.21 17.16
N SER A 48 42.15 -25.41 18.40
CA SER A 48 42.96 -25.92 19.51
C SER A 48 43.53 -27.31 19.24
N LEU A 49 42.85 -28.14 18.45
CA LEU A 49 43.33 -29.50 18.12
C LEU A 49 44.70 -29.46 17.43
N ARG A 50 44.98 -28.44 16.61
CA ARG A 50 46.28 -28.26 15.94
C ARG A 50 47.42 -28.10 16.95
N MET A 51 47.22 -27.21 17.93
CA MET A 51 48.18 -26.99 19.02
C MET A 51 48.35 -28.27 19.83
N GLN A 52 47.24 -28.92 20.19
CA GLN A 52 47.29 -30.14 20.98
C GLN A 52 47.99 -31.30 20.24
N SER A 53 47.84 -31.39 18.91
CA SER A 53 48.58 -32.38 18.10
C SER A 53 50.09 -32.15 18.17
N TYR A 54 50.58 -30.92 18.00
CA TYR A 54 52.01 -30.66 18.16
C TYR A 54 52.49 -30.85 19.61
N ARG A 55 51.68 -30.47 20.60
CA ARG A 55 51.99 -30.69 22.03
C ARG A 55 52.19 -32.17 22.33
N LEU A 56 51.35 -33.05 21.79
CA LEU A 56 51.49 -34.50 21.93
C LEU A 56 52.79 -35.03 21.31
N GLY A 57 53.21 -34.48 20.18
CA GLY A 57 54.52 -34.79 19.59
C GLY A 57 55.69 -34.37 20.49
N TYR A 58 55.58 -33.19 21.11
CA TYR A 58 56.57 -32.70 22.08
C TYR A 58 56.59 -33.55 23.36
N ASP A 59 55.43 -33.92 23.90
CA ASP A 59 55.32 -34.79 25.07
C ASP A 59 55.93 -36.17 24.79
N LEU A 60 55.72 -36.69 23.58
CA LEU A 60 56.27 -37.97 23.14
C LEU A 60 57.80 -37.92 23.05
N GLN A 61 58.37 -36.85 22.45
CA GLN A 61 59.81 -36.66 22.36
C GLN A 61 60.47 -36.48 23.73
N SER A 62 59.85 -35.70 24.61
CA SER A 62 60.37 -35.38 25.95
C SER A 62 60.08 -36.46 26.99
N ARG A 63 59.33 -37.51 26.65
CA ARG A 63 58.82 -38.54 27.57
C ARG A 63 58.07 -37.92 28.75
N SER A 64 57.26 -36.91 28.46
CA SER A 64 56.48 -36.17 29.44
C SER A 64 55.51 -37.10 30.18
N PRO A 65 55.44 -37.04 31.52
CA PRO A 65 54.45 -37.81 32.29
C PRO A 65 53.00 -37.36 32.02
N GLN A 66 52.81 -36.20 31.38
CA GLN A 66 51.50 -35.63 31.08
C GLN A 66 50.89 -36.14 29.76
N ILE A 67 51.63 -36.94 28.97
CA ILE A 67 51.18 -37.38 27.64
C ILE A 67 49.78 -38.03 27.66
N ASN A 68 49.48 -38.86 28.65
CA ASN A 68 48.19 -39.52 28.76
C ASN A 68 47.06 -38.54 29.09
N ALA A 69 47.32 -37.55 29.94
CA ALA A 69 46.36 -36.49 30.24
C ALA A 69 46.09 -35.63 28.99
N HIS A 70 47.15 -35.26 28.25
CA HIS A 70 47.00 -34.49 27.02
C HIS A 70 46.29 -35.28 25.90
N ARG A 71 46.46 -36.60 25.82
CA ARG A 71 45.70 -37.48 24.91
C ARG A 71 44.22 -37.48 25.25
N GLN A 72 43.87 -37.57 26.54
CA GLN A 72 42.48 -37.48 26.99
C GLN A 72 41.89 -36.10 26.69
N LEU A 73 42.62 -35.01 26.93
CA LEU A 73 42.18 -33.66 26.57
C LEU A 73 41.92 -33.51 25.06
N PHE A 74 42.79 -34.09 24.21
CA PHE A 74 42.57 -34.11 22.77
C PHE A 74 41.28 -34.85 22.42
N GLN A 75 41.07 -36.05 22.97
CA GLN A 75 39.87 -36.85 22.75
C GLN A 75 38.60 -36.11 23.20
N HIS A 76 38.65 -35.44 24.36
CA HIS A 76 37.54 -34.64 24.87
C HIS A 76 37.23 -33.44 23.99
N ALA A 77 38.26 -32.73 23.50
CA ALA A 77 38.08 -31.62 22.57
C ALA A 77 37.49 -32.08 21.23
N LEU A 78 38.00 -33.18 20.68
CA LEU A 78 37.50 -33.79 19.45
C LEU A 78 36.04 -34.24 19.59
N ASN A 79 35.66 -34.77 20.74
CA ASN A 79 34.30 -35.22 21.06
C ASN A 79 33.44 -34.15 21.73
N SER A 80 33.85 -32.89 21.69
CA SER A 80 33.09 -31.81 22.32
C SER A 80 31.67 -31.71 21.74
N PRO A 81 30.66 -31.33 22.56
CA PRO A 81 29.28 -31.24 22.09
C PRO A 81 29.12 -30.32 20.88
N VAL A 82 29.90 -29.23 20.79
CA VAL A 82 29.82 -28.30 19.65
C VAL A 82 30.22 -28.97 18.32
N LEU A 83 31.22 -29.86 18.34
CA LEU A 83 31.66 -30.58 17.14
C LEU A 83 30.74 -31.77 16.82
N GLN A 84 30.22 -32.47 17.83
CA GLN A 84 29.25 -33.56 17.61
C GLN A 84 27.95 -33.05 16.97
N ASN A 85 27.50 -31.85 17.35
CA ASN A 85 26.31 -31.21 16.78
C ASN A 85 26.45 -30.86 15.29
N LEU A 86 27.66 -30.94 14.71
CA LEU A 86 27.88 -30.77 13.27
C LEU A 86 27.31 -31.93 12.44
N ASN A 87 26.94 -33.05 13.07
CA ASN A 87 26.25 -34.17 12.42
C ASN A 87 24.75 -33.92 12.25
N ALA A 88 24.36 -32.71 11.83
CA ALA A 88 22.98 -32.34 11.55
C ALA A 88 22.68 -32.30 10.04
N TRP A 89 21.40 -32.36 9.68
CA TRP A 89 20.95 -32.38 8.28
C TRP A 89 21.25 -31.08 7.53
N TYR A 90 21.21 -29.94 8.22
CA TYR A 90 21.47 -28.61 7.67
C TYR A 90 22.97 -28.24 7.56
N VAL A 91 23.86 -29.11 8.04
CA VAL A 91 25.31 -28.90 7.98
C VAL A 91 25.87 -29.49 6.67
N PRO A 92 26.72 -28.75 5.92
CA PRO A 92 27.27 -29.21 4.65
C PRO A 92 28.02 -30.53 4.78
N GLN A 93 27.90 -31.39 3.76
CA GLN A 93 28.57 -32.69 3.73
C GLN A 93 30.09 -32.57 3.86
N ALA A 94 30.69 -31.51 3.30
CA ALA A 94 32.11 -31.23 3.40
C ALA A 94 32.59 -31.10 4.86
N VAL A 95 31.80 -30.50 5.75
CA VAL A 95 32.14 -30.38 7.18
C VAL A 95 32.05 -31.75 7.85
N LYS A 96 30.94 -32.47 7.64
CA LYS A 96 30.69 -33.80 8.24
C LYS A 96 31.74 -34.84 7.83
N THR A 97 32.07 -34.91 6.54
CA THR A 97 33.08 -35.84 6.04
C THR A 97 34.47 -35.52 6.60
N ARG A 98 34.83 -34.24 6.73
CA ARG A 98 36.11 -33.85 7.34
C ARG A 98 36.16 -34.19 8.83
N TYR A 99 35.09 -33.92 9.57
CA TYR A 99 35.00 -34.30 10.98
C TYR A 99 35.12 -35.81 11.19
N ALA A 100 34.43 -36.62 10.38
CA ALA A 100 34.53 -38.08 10.43
C ALA A 100 35.95 -38.58 10.12
N ARG A 101 36.65 -37.97 9.15
CA ARG A 101 38.06 -38.29 8.84
C ARG A 101 39.01 -37.94 9.97
N LEU A 102 38.81 -36.79 10.63
CA LEU A 102 39.60 -36.45 11.82
C LEU A 102 39.42 -37.48 12.93
N HIS A 103 38.19 -37.91 13.17
CA HIS A 103 37.92 -38.94 14.16
C HIS A 103 38.56 -40.29 13.81
N ALA A 104 38.52 -40.70 12.54
CA ALA A 104 39.18 -41.93 12.09
C ALA A 104 40.71 -41.84 12.22
N ASN A 105 41.32 -40.72 11.80
CA ASN A 105 42.77 -40.56 11.83
C ASN A 105 43.30 -40.36 13.24
N TRP A 106 42.49 -39.81 14.14
CA TRP A 106 42.83 -39.75 15.56
C TRP A 106 43.03 -41.14 16.17
N LEU A 107 42.26 -42.16 15.76
CA LEU A 107 42.44 -43.52 16.27
C LEU A 107 43.85 -44.05 16.00
N GLU A 108 44.37 -43.86 14.77
CA GLU A 108 45.73 -44.25 14.42
C GLU A 108 46.77 -43.40 15.17
N MET A 109 46.61 -42.07 15.17
CA MET A 109 47.51 -41.17 15.91
C MET A 109 47.60 -41.54 17.39
N ASN A 110 46.46 -41.88 18.00
CA ASN A 110 46.35 -42.23 19.40
C ASN A 110 46.98 -43.60 19.72
N SER A 111 46.86 -44.58 18.81
CA SER A 111 47.56 -45.87 18.91
C SER A 111 49.07 -45.68 18.86
N ARG A 112 49.57 -44.91 17.88
CA ARG A 112 51.01 -44.65 17.70
C ARG A 112 51.63 -43.90 18.87
N LEU A 113 50.85 -43.01 19.50
CA LEU A 113 51.24 -42.35 20.75
C LEU A 113 51.34 -43.33 21.94
N GLN A 114 50.50 -44.37 22.00
CA GLN A 114 50.59 -45.42 23.03
C GLN A 114 51.81 -46.32 22.82
N ASP A 115 52.09 -46.64 21.55
CA ASP A 115 53.21 -47.51 21.17
C ASP A 115 54.58 -46.81 21.31
N GLY A 116 54.60 -45.50 21.53
CA GLY A 116 55.83 -44.72 21.65
C GLY A 116 56.53 -44.44 20.31
N ASP A 117 55.82 -44.57 19.19
CA ASP A 117 56.38 -44.53 17.83
C ASP A 117 56.67 -43.08 17.37
N ILE A 118 57.78 -42.53 17.88
CA ILE A 118 58.22 -41.16 17.59
C ILE A 118 58.44 -40.93 16.09
N ALA A 119 59.06 -41.88 15.40
CA ALA A 119 59.44 -41.74 14.00
C ALA A 119 58.20 -41.65 13.09
N TRP A 120 57.21 -42.52 13.33
CA TRP A 120 55.95 -42.46 12.63
C TRP A 120 55.20 -41.15 12.95
N TYR A 121 55.15 -40.74 14.21
CA TYR A 121 54.42 -39.54 14.62
C TYR A 121 54.99 -38.28 13.94
N GLN A 122 56.32 -38.11 13.95
CA GLN A 122 57.00 -36.99 13.30
C GLN A 122 56.75 -36.95 11.78
N SER A 123 56.65 -38.12 11.14
CA SER A 123 56.42 -38.21 9.70
C SER A 123 54.98 -37.90 9.30
N ASN A 124 54.00 -38.11 10.21
CA ASN A 124 52.57 -38.02 9.90
C ASN A 124 51.86 -36.80 10.52
N ILE A 125 52.46 -36.16 11.54
CA ILE A 125 51.84 -35.04 12.27
C ILE A 125 51.44 -33.88 11.34
N ASN A 126 52.29 -33.52 10.38
CA ASN A 126 52.00 -32.43 9.44
C ASN A 126 50.77 -32.73 8.57
N ASN A 127 50.62 -33.99 8.12
CA ASN A 127 49.44 -34.40 7.36
C ASN A 127 48.19 -34.33 8.23
N TYR A 128 48.25 -34.86 9.45
CA TYR A 128 47.12 -34.82 10.37
C TYR A 128 46.68 -33.38 10.70
N VAL A 129 47.63 -32.49 10.99
CA VAL A 129 47.36 -31.07 11.23
C VAL A 129 46.76 -30.39 10.00
N ASN A 130 47.26 -30.67 8.80
CA ASN A 130 46.68 -30.14 7.56
C ASN A 130 45.21 -30.56 7.38
N GLN A 131 44.83 -31.77 7.81
CA GLN A 131 43.44 -32.18 7.77
C GLN A 131 42.57 -31.42 8.78
N ILE A 132 43.13 -31.06 9.94
CA ILE A 132 42.46 -30.18 10.92
C ILE A 132 42.31 -28.78 10.32
N ASP A 133 43.34 -28.23 9.68
CA ASP A 133 43.26 -26.93 9.00
C ASP A 133 42.16 -26.91 7.94
N LEU A 134 42.08 -27.95 7.10
CA LEU A 134 41.02 -28.05 6.10
C LEU A 134 39.62 -28.22 6.72
N PHE A 135 39.51 -28.83 7.90
CA PHE A 135 38.26 -28.92 8.64
C PHE A 135 37.87 -27.55 9.22
N VAL A 136 38.80 -26.84 9.85
CA VAL A 136 38.61 -25.47 10.36
C VAL A 136 38.20 -24.53 9.23
N LEU A 137 38.87 -24.62 8.07
CA LEU A 137 38.54 -23.84 6.88
C LEU A 137 37.13 -24.15 6.36
N ALA A 138 36.69 -25.41 6.44
CA ALA A 138 35.33 -25.78 6.05
C ALA A 138 34.27 -25.20 7.02
N LEU A 139 34.59 -25.13 8.32
CA LEU A 139 33.74 -24.45 9.31
C LEU A 139 33.66 -22.94 9.06
N GLN A 140 34.78 -22.29 8.73
CA GLN A 140 34.83 -20.86 8.39
C GLN A 140 33.94 -20.55 7.17
N HIS A 141 34.13 -21.26 6.06
CA HIS A 141 33.28 -21.09 4.88
C HIS A 141 31.80 -21.38 5.17
N TYR A 142 31.50 -22.33 6.05
CA TYR A 142 30.12 -22.61 6.45
C TYR A 142 29.52 -21.42 7.21
N ALA A 143 30.24 -20.86 8.19
CA ALA A 143 29.82 -19.66 8.92
C ALA A 143 29.64 -18.46 7.98
N GLU A 144 30.58 -18.20 7.08
CA GLU A 144 30.52 -17.13 6.09
C GLU A 144 29.30 -17.27 5.16
N ARG A 145 29.03 -18.48 4.66
CA ARG A 145 27.85 -18.75 3.82
C ARG A 145 26.55 -18.47 4.56
N LYS A 146 26.45 -18.81 5.84
CA LYS A 146 25.26 -18.48 6.65
C LYS A 146 25.05 -16.97 6.74
N VAL A 147 26.12 -16.21 6.98
CA VAL A 147 26.06 -14.74 7.01
C VAL A 147 25.63 -14.18 5.65
N MET A 148 26.22 -14.65 4.55
CA MET A 148 25.85 -14.21 3.20
C MET A 148 24.39 -14.52 2.85
N LEU A 149 23.86 -15.67 3.27
CA LEU A 149 22.44 -16.01 3.09
C LEU A 149 21.53 -15.04 3.86
N VAL A 150 21.88 -14.67 5.09
CA VAL A 150 21.13 -13.67 5.87
C VAL A 150 21.14 -12.31 5.17
N VAL A 151 22.29 -11.88 4.65
CA VAL A 151 22.40 -10.62 3.91
C VAL A 151 21.50 -10.66 2.67
N ALA A 152 21.52 -11.75 1.90
CA ALA A 152 20.67 -11.91 0.73
C ALA A 152 19.18 -11.91 1.08
N ILE A 153 18.76 -12.65 2.11
CA ILE A 153 17.38 -12.69 2.60
C ILE A 153 16.96 -11.30 3.10
N SER A 154 17.83 -10.60 3.83
CA SER A 154 17.54 -9.27 4.36
C SER A 154 17.41 -8.23 3.27
N LEU A 155 18.26 -8.29 2.24
CA LEU A 155 18.15 -7.40 1.08
C LEU A 155 16.88 -7.68 0.28
N ALA A 156 16.58 -8.96 0.02
CA ALA A 156 15.34 -9.36 -0.66
C ALA A 156 14.09 -8.94 0.14
N GLY A 157 14.13 -9.10 1.47
CA GLY A 157 13.10 -8.65 2.39
C GLY A 157 12.91 -7.14 2.34
N GLY A 158 14.00 -6.37 2.38
CA GLY A 158 13.98 -4.91 2.25
C GLY A 158 13.40 -4.43 0.92
N ILE A 159 13.83 -5.02 -0.20
CA ILE A 159 13.29 -4.73 -1.54
C ILE A 159 11.79 -5.08 -1.61
N GLY A 160 11.39 -6.21 -1.03
CA GLY A 160 10.00 -6.63 -0.96
C GLY A 160 9.13 -5.67 -0.15
N ILE A 161 9.60 -5.22 1.02
CA ILE A 161 8.92 -4.21 1.84
C ILE A 161 8.79 -2.90 1.06
N PHE A 162 9.88 -2.40 0.47
CA PHE A 162 9.86 -1.18 -0.33
C PHE A 162 8.84 -1.26 -1.47
N THR A 163 8.83 -2.38 -2.19
CA THR A 163 7.88 -2.66 -3.27
C THR A 163 6.44 -2.65 -2.77
N LEU A 164 6.15 -3.34 -1.66
CA LEU A 164 4.82 -3.36 -1.04
C LEU A 164 4.36 -1.96 -0.61
N VAL A 165 5.24 -1.19 0.04
CA VAL A 165 4.95 0.19 0.45
C VAL A 165 4.66 1.06 -0.77
N PHE A 166 5.51 1.00 -1.80
CA PHE A 166 5.33 1.76 -3.03
C PHE A 166 3.97 1.48 -3.70
N PHE A 167 3.63 0.20 -3.89
CA PHE A 167 2.34 -0.17 -4.49
C PHE A 167 1.16 0.19 -3.60
N THR A 168 1.30 0.08 -2.28
CA THR A 168 0.25 0.47 -1.33
C THR A 168 -0.01 1.97 -1.38
N LEU A 169 1.04 2.79 -1.33
CA LEU A 169 0.92 4.26 -1.45
C LEU A 169 0.36 4.67 -2.80
N ARG A 170 0.84 4.06 -3.90
CA ARG A 170 0.30 4.31 -5.25
C ARG A 170 -1.19 3.99 -5.30
N ARG A 171 -1.61 2.86 -4.73
CA ARG A 171 -3.01 2.45 -4.68
C ARG A 171 -3.87 3.38 -3.82
N ILE A 172 -3.38 3.80 -2.65
CA ILE A 172 -4.05 4.80 -1.80
C ILE A 172 -4.23 6.11 -2.58
N ARG A 173 -3.19 6.58 -3.27
CA ARG A 173 -3.25 7.81 -4.06
C ARG A 173 -4.32 7.73 -5.14
N GLN A 174 -4.38 6.62 -5.88
CA GLN A 174 -5.30 6.45 -7.01
C GLN A 174 -6.74 6.10 -6.61
N GLN A 175 -6.93 5.25 -5.59
CA GLN A 175 -8.25 4.73 -5.21
C GLN A 175 -8.87 5.46 -4.02
N VAL A 176 -8.10 6.29 -3.31
CA VAL A 176 -8.56 7.02 -2.12
C VAL A 176 -8.38 8.52 -2.26
N VAL A 177 -7.14 9.00 -2.37
CA VAL A 177 -6.85 10.44 -2.34
C VAL A 177 -7.42 11.17 -3.55
N HIS A 178 -7.21 10.64 -4.76
CA HIS A 178 -7.66 11.30 -5.98
C HIS A 178 -9.20 11.39 -6.07
N PRO A 179 -9.99 10.31 -5.86
CA PRO A 179 -11.45 10.40 -5.88
C PRO A 179 -12.02 11.26 -4.76
N LEU A 180 -11.36 11.30 -3.59
CA LEU A 180 -11.77 12.18 -2.51
C LEU A 180 -11.59 13.65 -2.88
N ASN A 181 -10.47 14.03 -3.52
CA ASN A 181 -10.28 15.39 -4.02
C ASN A 181 -11.33 15.76 -5.09
N GLN A 182 -11.67 14.83 -5.99
CA GLN A 182 -12.73 15.05 -6.98
C GLN A 182 -14.09 15.31 -6.32
N LEU A 183 -14.44 14.55 -5.27
CA LEU A 183 -15.66 14.77 -4.50
C LEU A 183 -15.66 16.13 -3.79
N VAL A 184 -14.54 16.54 -3.19
CA VAL A 184 -14.41 17.89 -2.58
C VAL A 184 -14.65 18.98 -3.61
N THR A 185 -14.02 18.89 -4.78
CA THR A 185 -14.23 19.86 -5.87
C THR A 185 -15.68 19.85 -6.36
N ALA A 186 -16.30 18.68 -6.50
CA ALA A 186 -17.69 18.58 -6.92
C ALA A 186 -18.65 19.19 -5.90
N SER A 187 -18.41 18.98 -4.60
CA SER A 187 -19.18 19.61 -3.52
C SER A 187 -19.09 21.13 -3.57
N GLN A 188 -17.88 21.69 -3.73
CA GLN A 188 -17.68 23.14 -3.84
C GLN A 188 -18.41 23.74 -5.06
N ARG A 189 -18.48 23.02 -6.18
CA ARG A 189 -19.22 23.51 -7.36
C ARG A 189 -20.73 23.54 -7.13
N ILE A 190 -21.28 22.47 -6.55
CA ILE A 190 -22.71 22.40 -6.21
C ILE A 190 -23.09 23.52 -5.23
N GLU A 191 -22.23 23.81 -4.25
CA GLU A 191 -22.41 24.91 -3.30
C GLU A 191 -22.56 26.28 -4.02
N HIS A 192 -21.86 26.48 -5.12
CA HIS A 192 -21.94 27.70 -5.94
C HIS A 192 -22.99 27.63 -7.06
N GLY A 193 -23.94 26.68 -6.99
CA GLY A 193 -25.00 26.51 -7.99
C GLY A 193 -24.53 25.95 -9.34
N GLN A 194 -23.30 25.45 -9.42
CA GLN A 194 -22.72 24.90 -10.65
C GLN A 194 -22.97 23.38 -10.71
N PHE A 195 -24.01 22.98 -11.44
CA PHE A 195 -24.44 21.58 -11.57
C PHE A 195 -23.85 20.84 -12.79
N ALA A 196 -22.85 21.43 -13.45
CA ALA A 196 -22.21 20.78 -14.59
C ALA A 196 -21.59 19.42 -14.17
N PRO A 197 -21.77 18.35 -14.96
CA PRO A 197 -21.29 17.02 -14.58
C PRO A 197 -19.76 17.02 -14.37
N LEU A 198 -19.30 16.68 -13.17
CA LEU A 198 -17.93 16.22 -12.99
C LEU A 198 -17.85 14.70 -13.25
N PRO A 199 -16.80 14.23 -13.93
CA PRO A 199 -16.56 12.80 -14.06
C PRO A 199 -16.06 12.24 -12.72
N LEU A 200 -16.98 11.98 -11.79
CA LEU A 200 -16.70 11.20 -10.59
C LEU A 200 -16.54 9.73 -10.98
N ASP A 201 -15.47 9.08 -10.52
CA ASP A 201 -15.23 7.67 -10.83
C ASP A 201 -16.15 6.75 -10.00
N THR A 202 -17.30 6.41 -10.57
CA THR A 202 -18.26 5.46 -9.95
C THR A 202 -17.87 3.99 -10.14
N SER A 203 -16.81 3.69 -10.89
CA SER A 203 -16.39 2.32 -11.20
C SER A 203 -15.54 1.68 -10.10
N LEU A 204 -15.06 2.49 -9.15
CA LEU A 204 -14.22 2.03 -8.06
C LEU A 204 -14.93 0.96 -7.23
N PRO A 205 -14.25 -0.16 -6.92
CA PRO A 205 -14.87 -1.27 -6.18
C PRO A 205 -14.92 -1.03 -4.66
N ASN A 206 -14.56 0.17 -4.19
CA ASN A 206 -14.44 0.54 -2.79
C ASN A 206 -15.54 1.54 -2.36
N GLU A 207 -15.46 2.01 -1.11
CA GLU A 207 -16.40 2.96 -0.50
C GLU A 207 -16.54 4.25 -1.32
N LEU A 208 -15.46 4.69 -1.98
CA LEU A 208 -15.45 5.94 -2.75
C LEU A 208 -16.17 5.82 -4.08
N GLY A 209 -16.21 4.64 -4.70
CA GLY A 209 -17.07 4.41 -5.87
C GLY A 209 -18.56 4.42 -5.52
N LEU A 210 -18.92 3.86 -4.35
CA LEU A 210 -20.27 3.95 -3.83
C LEU A 210 -20.65 5.41 -3.52
N LEU A 211 -19.74 6.16 -2.88
CA LEU A 211 -19.93 7.57 -2.56
C LEU A 211 -20.04 8.44 -3.81
N ALA A 212 -19.21 8.21 -4.82
CA ALA A 212 -19.29 8.88 -6.13
C ALA A 212 -20.66 8.65 -6.77
N LYS A 213 -21.19 7.43 -6.71
CA LYS A 213 -22.49 7.08 -7.27
C LYS A 213 -23.65 7.76 -6.53
N THR A 214 -23.66 7.69 -5.20
CA THR A 214 -24.71 8.33 -4.40
C THR A 214 -24.65 9.85 -4.52
N PHE A 215 -23.45 10.44 -4.53
CA PHE A 215 -23.25 11.87 -4.74
C PHE A 215 -23.77 12.33 -6.10
N SER A 216 -23.43 11.59 -7.18
CA SER A 216 -23.91 11.92 -8.54
C SER A 216 -25.43 11.88 -8.62
N GLN A 217 -26.06 10.90 -7.95
CA GLN A 217 -27.51 10.80 -7.90
C GLN A 217 -28.14 11.98 -7.13
N MET A 218 -27.60 12.32 -5.95
CA MET A 218 -28.08 13.48 -5.18
C MET A 218 -27.91 14.80 -5.96
N SER A 219 -26.74 15.01 -6.58
CA SER A 219 -26.47 16.17 -7.41
C SER A 219 -27.43 16.29 -8.60
N SER A 220 -27.73 15.18 -9.27
CA SER A 220 -28.68 15.14 -10.37
C SER A 220 -30.10 15.50 -9.94
N GLU A 221 -30.57 15.02 -8.78
CA GLU A 221 -31.89 15.37 -8.25
C GLU A 221 -31.94 16.83 -7.83
N LEU A 222 -30.88 17.36 -7.21
CA LEU A 222 -30.81 18.78 -6.83
C LEU A 222 -30.81 19.69 -8.06
N HIS A 223 -30.12 19.30 -9.14
CA HIS A 223 -30.17 20.05 -10.40
C HIS A 223 -31.58 20.09 -11.02
N LYS A 224 -32.30 18.95 -11.00
CA LYS A 224 -33.70 18.89 -11.47
C LYS A 224 -34.60 19.81 -10.65
N LEU A 225 -34.46 19.79 -9.31
CA LEU A 225 -35.21 20.66 -8.42
C LEU A 225 -34.94 22.13 -8.74
N TYR A 226 -33.67 22.52 -8.91
CA TYR A 226 -33.32 23.90 -9.25
C TYR A 226 -33.92 24.35 -10.58
N ARG A 227 -33.84 23.52 -11.63
CA ARG A 227 -34.44 23.81 -12.95
C ARG A 227 -35.97 23.89 -12.89
N SER A 228 -36.61 23.03 -12.10
CA SER A 228 -38.06 23.09 -11.92
C SER A 228 -38.51 24.36 -11.20
N LEU A 229 -37.71 24.83 -10.23
CA LEU A 229 -37.98 26.07 -9.52
C LEU A 229 -37.78 27.27 -10.45
N GLU A 230 -36.70 27.28 -11.24
CA GLU A 230 -36.42 28.33 -12.23
C GLU A 230 -37.55 28.46 -13.26
N ALA A 231 -38.01 27.33 -13.82
CA ALA A 231 -39.15 27.32 -14.74
C ALA A 231 -40.44 27.83 -14.08
N SER A 232 -40.71 27.47 -12.82
CA SER A 232 -41.90 27.93 -12.10
C SER A 232 -41.83 29.44 -11.77
N VAL A 233 -40.64 29.95 -11.46
CA VAL A 233 -40.43 31.40 -11.25
C VAL A 233 -40.61 32.16 -12.56
N GLU A 234 -40.09 31.65 -13.67
CA GLU A 234 -40.25 32.26 -15.00
C GLU A 234 -41.72 32.31 -15.41
N GLU A 235 -42.46 31.22 -15.24
CA GLU A 235 -43.92 31.16 -15.46
C GLU A 235 -44.66 32.19 -14.59
N LYS A 236 -44.39 32.24 -13.28
CA LYS A 236 -45.04 33.21 -12.38
C LYS A 236 -44.68 34.66 -12.71
N THR A 237 -43.45 34.90 -13.18
CA THR A 237 -43.01 36.23 -13.61
C THR A 237 -43.70 36.64 -14.90
N HIS A 238 -43.92 35.71 -15.82
CA HIS A 238 -44.69 35.92 -17.04
C HIS A 238 -46.16 36.22 -16.72
N ASP A 239 -46.82 35.38 -15.91
CA ASP A 239 -48.20 35.58 -15.43
C ASP A 239 -48.37 36.97 -14.80
N LEU A 240 -47.40 37.38 -13.95
CA LEU A 240 -47.42 38.67 -13.27
C LEU A 240 -47.29 39.84 -14.26
N HIS A 241 -46.41 39.74 -15.25
CA HIS A 241 -46.26 40.76 -16.29
C HIS A 241 -47.54 40.90 -17.12
N GLU A 242 -48.19 39.78 -17.46
CA GLU A 242 -49.45 39.78 -18.18
C GLU A 242 -50.57 40.41 -17.35
N ALA A 243 -50.68 40.04 -16.07
CA ALA A 243 -51.66 40.64 -15.15
C ALA A 243 -51.43 42.15 -14.96
N HIS A 244 -50.17 42.58 -14.80
CA HIS A 244 -49.81 44.00 -14.69
C HIS A 244 -50.19 44.77 -15.96
N ARG A 245 -49.88 44.22 -17.14
CA ARG A 245 -50.27 44.81 -18.44
C ARG A 245 -51.79 44.98 -18.55
N ARG A 246 -52.56 43.97 -18.17
CA ARG A 246 -54.03 44.03 -18.19
C ARG A 246 -54.59 45.10 -17.23
N LEU A 247 -54.05 45.18 -16.02
CA LEU A 247 -54.46 46.20 -15.04
C LEU A 247 -54.14 47.62 -15.51
N GLU A 248 -52.96 47.82 -16.13
CA GLU A 248 -52.57 49.12 -16.69
C GLU A 248 -53.54 49.57 -17.78
N VAL A 249 -53.91 48.68 -18.71
CA VAL A 249 -54.92 48.97 -19.75
C VAL A 249 -56.25 49.34 -19.13
N LEU A 250 -56.75 48.54 -18.16
CA LEU A 250 -58.01 48.84 -17.49
C LEU A 250 -57.96 50.19 -16.74
N TYR A 251 -56.84 50.51 -16.12
CA TYR A 251 -56.64 51.78 -15.42
C TYR A 251 -56.62 52.98 -16.38
N GLN A 252 -55.87 52.89 -17.49
CA GLN A 252 -55.82 53.94 -18.51
C GLN A 252 -57.19 54.13 -19.17
N CYS A 253 -57.90 53.04 -19.50
CA CYS A 253 -59.27 53.09 -19.97
C CYS A 253 -60.20 53.76 -18.95
N SER A 254 -60.06 53.44 -17.65
CA SER A 254 -60.85 54.08 -16.59
C SER A 254 -60.54 55.56 -16.43
N GLN A 255 -59.28 56.00 -16.58
CA GLN A 255 -58.94 57.42 -16.57
C GLN A 255 -59.53 58.15 -17.78
N ALA A 256 -59.43 57.55 -18.97
CA ALA A 256 -60.00 58.11 -20.19
C ALA A 256 -61.53 58.25 -20.11
N LEU A 257 -62.20 57.35 -19.39
CA LEU A 257 -63.64 57.41 -19.11
C LEU A 257 -64.03 58.40 -18.02
N ASN A 258 -63.10 58.82 -17.16
CA ASN A 258 -63.35 59.74 -16.04
C ASN A 258 -63.27 61.21 -16.48
N THR A 259 -63.90 61.53 -17.61
CA THR A 259 -64.08 62.89 -18.13
C THR A 259 -65.51 63.36 -17.89
N SER A 260 -65.71 64.67 -17.77
CA SER A 260 -67.01 65.29 -17.46
C SER A 260 -68.07 65.14 -18.56
N GLN A 261 -67.67 64.77 -19.79
CA GLN A 261 -68.53 64.34 -20.88
C GLN A 261 -67.91 63.13 -21.59
N ILE A 262 -68.72 62.10 -21.85
CA ILE A 262 -68.33 60.92 -22.61
C ILE A 262 -68.77 61.14 -24.07
N ASP A 263 -67.81 61.26 -24.99
CA ASP A 263 -68.04 61.53 -26.42
C ASP A 263 -67.34 60.49 -27.33
N VAL A 264 -67.49 60.64 -28.65
CA VAL A 264 -66.87 59.75 -29.65
C VAL A 264 -65.34 59.71 -29.52
N HIS A 265 -64.72 60.84 -29.16
CA HIS A 265 -63.26 60.93 -29.01
C HIS A 265 -62.77 60.14 -27.81
N CYS A 266 -63.49 60.16 -26.69
CA CYS A 266 -63.23 59.32 -25.53
C CYS A 266 -63.21 57.82 -25.90
N PHE A 267 -64.24 57.34 -26.61
CA PHE A 267 -64.30 55.93 -27.05
C PHE A 267 -63.21 55.55 -28.06
N ARG A 268 -62.86 56.46 -28.98
CA ARG A 268 -61.73 56.24 -29.89
C ARG A 268 -60.40 56.15 -29.15
N HIS A 269 -60.20 57.00 -28.14
CA HIS A 269 -58.99 56.97 -27.32
C HIS A 269 -58.86 55.67 -26.52
N ILE A 270 -59.97 55.14 -25.99
CA ILE A 270 -60.00 53.82 -25.33
C ILE A 270 -59.65 52.70 -26.31
N LEU A 271 -60.24 52.71 -27.52
CA LEU A 271 -59.90 51.74 -28.56
C LEU A 271 -58.42 51.83 -28.95
N GLN A 272 -57.86 53.04 -29.00
CA GLN A 272 -56.44 53.25 -29.26
C GLN A 272 -55.55 52.69 -28.13
N ILE A 273 -55.88 52.94 -26.86
CA ILE A 273 -55.18 52.38 -25.70
C ILE A 273 -55.17 50.84 -25.75
N VAL A 274 -56.32 50.22 -26.02
CA VAL A 274 -56.43 48.76 -26.13
C VAL A 274 -55.66 48.23 -27.35
N ARG A 275 -55.71 48.92 -28.50
CA ARG A 275 -54.99 48.51 -29.72
C ARG A 275 -53.48 48.53 -29.50
N GLU A 276 -52.97 49.62 -28.94
CA GLU A 276 -51.55 49.82 -28.65
C GLU A 276 -51.04 48.79 -27.64
N HIS A 277 -51.87 48.43 -26.66
CA HIS A 277 -51.48 47.49 -25.61
C HIS A 277 -51.78 46.02 -25.89
N ASP A 278 -52.61 45.61 -26.85
CA ASP A 278 -52.87 44.19 -27.15
C ASP A 278 -52.42 43.75 -28.56
N ALA A 279 -51.70 44.63 -29.28
CA ALA A 279 -51.20 44.36 -30.64
C ALA A 279 -52.29 43.88 -31.62
N ALA A 280 -53.53 44.32 -31.42
CA ALA A 280 -54.65 44.03 -32.32
C ALA A 280 -54.48 44.85 -33.61
N TRP A 281 -54.66 44.22 -34.76
CA TRP A 281 -54.59 44.91 -36.06
C TRP A 281 -55.84 45.74 -36.39
N TYR A 282 -56.94 45.53 -35.67
CA TYR A 282 -58.20 46.24 -35.85
C TYR A 282 -59.09 46.04 -34.62
N LEU A 283 -59.71 47.10 -34.13
CA LEU A 283 -60.72 47.07 -33.07
C LEU A 283 -61.96 47.83 -33.52
N GLU A 284 -63.15 47.31 -33.19
CA GLU A 284 -64.43 47.96 -33.47
C GLU A 284 -65.35 47.88 -32.26
N LEU A 285 -65.83 49.03 -31.79
CA LEU A 285 -66.84 49.17 -30.76
C LEU A 285 -68.19 49.45 -31.43
N THR A 286 -69.16 48.57 -31.20
CA THR A 286 -70.55 48.75 -31.68
C THR A 286 -71.46 49.05 -30.49
N VAL A 287 -72.16 50.19 -30.53
CA VAL A 287 -73.11 50.62 -29.47
C VAL A 287 -74.51 50.76 -30.09
N GLY A 288 -75.37 49.77 -29.85
CA GLY A 288 -76.71 49.69 -30.47
C GLY A 288 -76.67 49.49 -31.99
N ASP A 289 -77.77 49.75 -32.68
CA ASP A 289 -77.91 49.45 -34.12
C ASP A 289 -77.22 50.48 -35.04
N ASN A 290 -76.88 51.67 -34.52
CA ASN A 290 -76.51 52.84 -35.34
C ASN A 290 -75.14 53.46 -35.03
N TRP A 291 -74.37 52.92 -34.08
CA TRP A 291 -73.09 53.51 -33.68
C TRP A 291 -71.95 52.49 -33.78
N ARG A 292 -70.98 52.78 -34.66
CA ARG A 292 -69.75 52.01 -34.82
C ARG A 292 -68.56 52.95 -34.77
N ILE A 293 -67.61 52.63 -33.90
CA ILE A 293 -66.32 53.31 -33.82
C ILE A 293 -65.26 52.24 -34.04
N SER A 294 -64.44 52.41 -35.07
CA SER A 294 -63.34 51.51 -35.36
C SER A 294 -62.00 52.23 -35.24
N GLU A 295 -60.99 51.46 -34.86
CA GLU A 295 -59.60 51.89 -34.76
C GLU A 295 -58.73 50.75 -35.31
N GLY A 296 -58.12 50.98 -36.47
CA GLY A 296 -57.41 49.98 -37.29
C GLY A 296 -56.16 50.57 -37.90
#